data_AF-A0A852L9P9-F1
#
_entry.id   AF-A0A852L9P9-F1
#
_cell.length_a   1.000
_cell.length_b   1.000
_cell.length_c   1.000
_cell.angle_alpha   90.00
_cell.angle_beta   90.00
_cell.angle_gamma   90.00
#
_symmetry.space_group_name_H-M   'P 1'
#
loop_
_entity.id
_entity.type
_entity.pdbx_description
1 polymer ?
#
loop_
_entity_poly.entity_id
_entity_poly.type
_entity_poly.pdbx_seq_one_letter_code
_entity_poly.pdbx_strand_id
1 'polypeptide(L)'
;GQPFDPHYKINGAVSNIICSITFGNRFEYHDNLFQELLHSLAETLLLIGSFWGQLYNAFPVVMRWMPGPFRKIFRHWEKLQYFVKGMIAKHKEDLDQSEAGDYIDCYLKEIEKVR
;
A
#
# COMPACT_ATOMS: atom_id res chain seq x y z
N GLY A 1 -10.42 30.73 -8.91
CA GLY A 1 -9.81 29.53 -8.31
C GLY A 1 -8.31 29.74 -8.20
N GLN A 2 -7.68 29.26 -7.12
CA GLN A 2 -6.23 29.29 -7.01
C GLN A 2 -5.61 28.07 -7.71
N PRO A 3 -4.41 28.18 -8.30
CA PRO A 3 -3.69 27.03 -8.84
C PRO A 3 -3.48 25.98 -7.74
N PHE A 4 -3.69 24.71 -8.07
CA PHE A 4 -3.39 23.59 -7.17
C PHE A 4 -2.80 22.42 -7.97
N ASP A 5 -2.07 21.55 -7.29
CA ASP A 5 -1.53 20.34 -7.89
C ASP A 5 -2.59 19.21 -7.88
N PRO A 6 -3.09 18.77 -9.05
CA PRO A 6 -4.11 17.73 -9.12
C PRO A 6 -3.58 16.33 -8.77
N HIS A 7 -2.26 16.10 -8.87
CA HIS A 7 -1.67 14.77 -8.70
C HIS A 7 -2.00 14.18 -7.32
N TYR A 8 -1.80 14.96 -6.25
CA TYR A 8 -2.06 14.51 -4.88
C TYR A 8 -3.56 14.28 -4.60
N LYS A 9 -4.42 15.15 -5.13
CA LYS A 9 -5.87 15.04 -4.91
C LYS A 9 -6.46 13.82 -5.62
N ILE A 10 -6.07 13.59 -6.87
CA ILE A 10 -6.54 12.44 -7.66
C ILE A 10 -6.00 11.14 -7.05
N ASN A 11 -4.70 11.07 -6.76
CA ASN A 11 -4.11 9.86 -6.16
C ASN A 11 -4.70 9.56 -4.79
N GLY A 12 -4.96 10.58 -3.97
CA GLY A 12 -5.66 10.43 -2.69
C GLY A 12 -7.07 9.86 -2.88
N ALA A 13 -7.82 10.34 -3.87
CA ALA A 13 -9.19 9.89 -4.12
C ALA A 13 -9.24 8.43 -4.58
N VAL A 14 -8.40 8.06 -5.55
CA VAL A 14 -8.29 6.68 -6.04
C VAL A 14 -7.86 5.74 -4.91
N SER A 15 -6.85 6.15 -4.14
CA SER A 15 -6.34 5.30 -3.06
C SER A 15 -7.36 5.13 -1.93
N ASN A 16 -8.17 6.15 -1.65
CA ASN A 16 -9.26 6.04 -0.68
C ASN A 16 -10.36 5.06 -1.12
N ILE A 17 -10.66 5.00 -2.42
CA ILE A 17 -11.60 4.01 -2.95
C ILE A 17 -11.04 2.60 -2.73
N ILE A 18 -9.76 2.39 -3.06
CA ILE A 18 -9.09 1.09 -2.82
C ILE A 18 -9.11 0.76 -1.33
N CYS A 19 -8.75 1.71 -0.46
CA CYS A 19 -8.75 1.53 0.99
C CYS A 19 -10.15 1.22 1.54
N SER A 20 -11.21 1.84 1.02
CA SER A 20 -12.56 1.54 1.53
C SER A 20 -13.06 0.16 1.13
N ILE A 21 -12.61 -0.35 -0.02
CA ILE A 21 -12.93 -1.72 -0.45
C ILE A 21 -12.08 -2.74 0.30
N THR A 22 -10.81 -2.40 0.56
CA THR A 22 -9.84 -3.34 1.13
C THR A 22 -9.85 -3.38 2.66
N PHE A 23 -10.09 -2.25 3.32
CA PHE A 23 -10.00 -2.07 4.77
C PHE A 23 -11.30 -1.55 5.39
N GLY A 24 -12.38 -1.46 4.61
CA GLY A 24 -13.69 -1.00 5.08
C GLY A 24 -13.74 0.50 5.43
N ASN A 25 -12.60 1.18 5.38
CA ASN A 25 -12.41 2.52 5.94
C ASN A 25 -11.91 3.50 4.88
N ARG A 26 -12.39 4.75 4.98
CA ARG A 26 -11.89 5.89 4.21
C ARG A 26 -10.96 6.70 5.10
N PHE A 27 -9.77 7.01 4.61
CA PHE A 27 -8.82 7.86 5.31
C PHE A 27 -9.08 9.32 4.96
N GLU A 28 -8.93 10.21 5.94
CA GLU A 28 -8.98 11.63 5.67
C GLU A 28 -7.84 12.03 4.75
N TYR A 29 -8.11 12.92 3.79
CA TYR A 29 -7.10 13.40 2.85
C TYR A 29 -5.93 14.12 3.53
N HIS A 30 -6.10 14.57 4.78
CA HIS A 30 -5.06 15.22 5.58
C HIS A 30 -4.42 14.29 6.63
N ASP A 31 -4.75 13.00 6.63
CA ASP A 31 -4.05 12.03 7.47
C ASP A 31 -2.59 11.93 7.01
N ASN A 32 -1.67 12.41 7.86
CA ASN A 32 -0.25 12.47 7.57
C ASN A 32 0.35 11.07 7.31
N LEU A 33 -0.15 10.05 8.00
CA LEU A 33 0.34 8.68 7.87
C LEU A 33 -0.13 8.08 6.55
N PHE A 34 -1.39 8.33 6.18
CA PHE A 34 -1.91 7.96 4.87
C PHE A 34 -1.18 8.67 3.72
N GLN A 35 -0.96 9.98 3.83
CA GLN A 35 -0.23 10.75 2.81
C GLN A 35 1.22 10.26 2.65
N GLU A 36 1.92 9.94 3.75
CA GLU A 36 3.28 9.38 3.69
C GLU A 36 3.30 8.01 2.99
N LEU A 37 2.28 7.17 3.23
CA LEU A 37 2.12 5.88 2.56
C LEU A 37 1.85 6.06 1.06
N LEU A 38 0.97 6.99 0.67
CA LEU A 38 0.70 7.27 -0.75
C LEU A 38 1.92 7.79 -1.47
N HIS A 39 2.68 8.69 -0.83
CA HIS A 39 3.92 9.19 -1.39
C HIS A 39 4.95 8.06 -1.57
N SER A 40 5.09 7.20 -0.56
CA SER A 40 5.95 6.02 -0.58
C SER A 40 5.58 5.04 -1.70
N LEU A 41 4.29 4.81 -1.90
CA LEU A 41 3.76 3.95 -2.96
C LEU A 41 4.01 4.55 -4.35
N ALA A 42 3.79 5.85 -4.51
CA ALA A 42 4.05 6.56 -5.77
C ALA A 42 5.54 6.53 -6.14
N GLU A 43 6.45 6.81 -5.19
CA GLU A 43 7.90 6.70 -5.42
C GLU A 43 8.31 5.28 -5.82
N THR A 44 7.70 4.27 -5.20
CA THR A 44 7.97 2.86 -5.49
C THR A 44 7.54 2.49 -6.90
N LEU A 45 6.33 2.86 -7.31
CA LEU A 45 5.80 2.59 -8.65
C LEU A 45 6.63 3.29 -9.73
N LEU A 46 7.04 4.54 -9.49
CA LEU A 46 7.91 5.28 -10.41
C LEU A 46 9.26 4.58 -10.60
N LEU A 47 9.88 4.05 -9.53
CA LEU A 47 11.15 3.34 -9.70
C LEU A 47 10.97 1.98 -10.39
N ILE A 48 9.91 1.24 -10.10
CA ILE A 48 9.59 -0.02 -10.80
C ILE A 48 9.49 0.24 -12.32
N GLY A 49 8.84 1.35 -12.72
CA GLY A 49 8.74 1.75 -14.12
C GLY A 49 10.01 2.38 -14.71
N SER A 50 10.98 2.77 -13.87
CA SER A 50 12.20 3.45 -14.31
C SER A 50 13.24 2.49 -14.91
N PHE A 51 14.27 3.05 -15.54
CA PHE A 51 15.44 2.31 -16.01
C PHE A 51 16.06 1.41 -14.91
N TRP A 52 16.09 1.90 -13.67
CA TRP A 52 16.58 1.11 -12.54
C TRP A 52 15.70 -0.11 -12.26
N GLY A 53 14.37 0.03 -12.29
CA GLY A 53 13.43 -1.07 -12.11
C GLY A 53 13.58 -2.15 -13.19
N GLN A 54 13.76 -1.73 -14.45
CA GLN A 54 14.01 -2.65 -15.57
C GLN A 54 15.35 -3.39 -15.40
N LEU A 55 16.41 -2.69 -14.97
CA LEU A 55 17.72 -3.29 -14.73
C LEU A 55 17.69 -4.28 -13.56
N TYR A 56 16.93 -3.97 -12.50
CA TYR A 56 16.69 -4.89 -11.38
C TYR A 56 15.95 -6.15 -11.82
N ASN A 57 14.96 -6.02 -12.71
CA ASN A 57 14.23 -7.16 -13.26
C ASN A 57 15.12 -8.04 -14.15
N ALA A 58 16.01 -7.43 -14.96
CA ALA A 58 16.91 -8.16 -15.84
C ALA A 58 18.07 -8.84 -15.10
N PHE A 59 18.64 -8.21 -14.07
CA PHE A 59 19.84 -8.70 -13.38
C PHE A 59 19.72 -8.64 -11.84
N PRO A 60 18.78 -9.40 -11.23
CA PRO A 60 18.44 -9.26 -9.81
C PRO A 60 19.61 -9.57 -8.86
N VAL A 61 20.45 -10.56 -9.19
CA VAL A 61 21.58 -10.97 -8.34
C VAL A 61 22.64 -9.88 -8.29
N VAL A 62 23.01 -9.29 -9.43
CA VAL A 62 24.02 -8.21 -9.50
C VAL A 62 23.51 -6.95 -8.82
N MET A 63 22.25 -6.60 -9.08
CA MET A 63 21.61 -5.41 -8.54
C MET A 63 21.44 -5.46 -7.03
N ARG A 64 21.35 -6.65 -6.42
CA ARG A 64 21.32 -6.83 -4.96
C ARG A 64 22.59 -6.33 -4.25
N TRP A 65 23.73 -6.35 -4.93
CA TRP A 65 25.02 -5.91 -4.37
C TRP A 65 25.32 -4.42 -4.64
N MET A 66 24.54 -3.75 -5.49
CA MET A 66 24.76 -2.35 -5.79
C MET A 66 24.07 -1.43 -4.76
N PRO A 67 24.78 -0.45 -4.19
CA PRO A 67 24.15 0.62 -3.42
C PRO A 67 23.32 1.48 -4.38
N GLY A 68 22.00 1.32 -4.35
CA GLY A 68 21.10 1.98 -5.29
C GLY A 68 19.82 2.53 -4.63
N PRO A 69 18.98 3.22 -5.41
CA PRO A 69 17.73 3.81 -4.94
C PRO A 69 16.76 2.79 -4.33
N PHE A 70 16.95 1.50 -4.64
CA PHE A 70 16.21 0.37 -4.07
C PHE A 70 16.23 0.33 -2.55
N ARG A 71 17.32 0.77 -1.89
CA ARG A 71 17.38 0.75 -0.41
C ARG A 71 16.37 1.70 0.23
N LYS A 72 16.17 2.89 -0.37
CA LYS A 72 15.13 3.84 0.07
C LYS A 72 13.74 3.20 -0.12
N ILE A 73 13.53 2.52 -1.25
CA ILE A 73 12.26 1.86 -1.58
C ILE A 73 11.95 0.69 -0.67
N PHE A 74 12.92 -0.19 -0.38
CA PHE A 74 12.70 -1.29 0.54
C PHE A 74 12.23 -0.78 1.90
N ARG A 75 12.79 0.34 2.37
CA ARG A 75 12.30 0.99 3.59
C ARG A 75 10.87 1.53 3.46
N HIS A 76 10.52 2.15 2.33
CA HIS A 76 9.15 2.59 2.05
C HIS A 76 8.16 1.42 1.98
N TRP A 77 8.58 0.31 1.38
CA TRP A 77 7.82 -0.93 1.29
C TRP A 77 7.63 -1.59 2.65
N GLU A 78 8.65 -1.62 3.50
CA GLU A 78 8.57 -2.10 4.89
C GLU A 78 7.55 -1.29 5.70
N LYS A 79 7.53 0.04 5.55
CA LYS A 79 6.51 0.89 6.19
C LYS A 79 5.10 0.53 5.74
N LEU A 80 4.90 0.35 4.43
CA LEU A 80 3.60 -0.05 3.87
C LEU A 80 3.17 -1.43 4.38
N GLN A 81 4.09 -2.40 4.41
CA GLN A 81 3.81 -3.73 4.96
C GLN A 81 3.45 -3.67 6.44
N TYR A 82 4.14 -2.83 7.23
CA TYR A 82 3.82 -2.65 8.64
C TYR A 82 2.41 -2.08 8.83
N PHE A 83 2.04 -1.06 8.04
CA PHE A 83 0.69 -0.51 8.04
C PHE A 83 -0.38 -1.55 7.71
N VAL A 84 -0.21 -2.28 6.60
CA VAL A 84 -1.17 -3.32 6.18
C VAL A 84 -1.29 -4.43 7.22
N LYS A 85 -0.18 -4.86 7.83
CA LYS A 85 -0.20 -5.85 8.93
C LYS A 85 -0.98 -5.34 10.13
N GLY A 86 -0.83 -4.06 10.49
CA GLY A 86 -1.61 -3.43 11.55
C GLY A 86 -3.11 -3.44 11.25
N MET A 87 -3.49 -3.14 10.01
CA MET A 87 -4.90 -3.21 9.58
C MET A 87 -5.43 -4.65 9.67
N ILE A 88 -4.70 -5.64 9.16
CA ILE A 88 -5.11 -7.06 9.24
C ILE A 88 -5.24 -7.51 10.70
N ALA A 89 -4.35 -7.07 11.59
CA ALA A 89 -4.42 -7.42 13.01
C ALA A 89 -5.72 -6.91 13.66
N LYS A 90 -6.11 -5.66 13.38
CA LYS A 90 -7.39 -5.11 13.85
C LYS A 90 -8.60 -5.92 13.34
N HIS A 91 -8.63 -6.23 12.04
CA HIS A 91 -9.72 -7.03 11.48
C HIS A 91 -9.79 -8.43 12.10
N LYS A 92 -8.65 -9.03 12.47
CA LYS A 92 -8.64 -10.32 13.18
C LYS A 92 -9.18 -10.24 14.62
N GLU A 93 -8.97 -9.14 15.31
CA GLU A 93 -9.48 -8.92 16.67
C GLU A 93 -11.00 -8.70 16.65
N ASP A 94 -11.49 -7.95 15.66
CA ASP A 94 -12.89 -7.54 15.54
C ASP A 94 -13.70 -8.42 14.55
N LEU A 95 -13.16 -9.57 14.12
CA LEU A 95 -13.75 -10.37 13.03
C LEU A 95 -15.12 -10.94 13.43
N ASP A 96 -16.19 -10.35 12.90
CA ASP A 96 -17.53 -10.93 13.00
C ASP A 96 -17.78 -11.89 11.82
N GLN A 97 -17.94 -13.18 12.13
CA GLN A 97 -18.23 -14.20 11.12
C GLN A 97 -19.60 -14.02 10.45
N SER A 98 -20.55 -13.32 11.09
CA SER A 98 -21.93 -13.17 10.64
C SER A 98 -22.17 -12.01 9.66
N GLU A 99 -21.31 -10.99 9.65
CA GLU A 99 -21.47 -9.82 8.79
C GLU A 99 -20.75 -9.92 7.42
N ALA A 100 -21.28 -9.20 6.43
CA ALA A 100 -20.57 -8.95 5.18
C ALA A 100 -19.49 -7.88 5.44
N GLY A 101 -18.30 -8.35 5.83
CA GLY A 101 -17.14 -7.49 6.05
C GLY A 101 -16.48 -7.05 4.75
N ASP A 102 -15.36 -6.34 4.87
CA ASP A 102 -14.60 -5.89 3.71
C ASP A 102 -13.74 -7.00 3.09
N TYR A 103 -12.86 -6.65 2.14
CA TYR A 103 -12.00 -7.63 1.48
C TYR A 103 -11.11 -8.41 2.46
N ILE A 104 -10.54 -7.77 3.48
CA ILE A 104 -9.72 -8.46 4.48
C ILE A 104 -10.58 -9.46 5.23
N ASP A 105 -11.77 -9.07 5.70
CA ASP A 105 -12.66 -9.97 6.43
C ASP A 105 -13.07 -11.17 5.57
N CYS A 106 -13.44 -10.91 4.32
CA CYS A 106 -13.79 -11.96 3.36
C CYS A 106 -12.62 -12.94 3.16
N TYR A 107 -11.41 -12.41 3.02
CA TYR A 107 -10.21 -13.22 2.80
C TYR A 107 -9.81 -14.01 4.05
N LEU A 108 -9.94 -13.42 5.25
CA LEU A 108 -9.69 -14.11 6.52
C LEU A 108 -10.67 -15.27 6.72
N LYS A 109 -11.97 -15.04 6.49
CA LYS A 109 -13.00 -16.10 6.54
C LYS A 109 -12.71 -17.23 5.56
N GLU A 110 -12.24 -16.91 4.36
CA GLU A 110 -11.92 -17.93 3.37
C GLU A 110 -10.71 -18.79 3.79
N ILE A 111 -9.68 -18.18 4.38
CA ILE A 111 -8.53 -18.92 4.93
C ILE A 111 -8.98 -19.87 6.06
N GLU A 112 -9.92 -19.45 6.91
CA GLU A 112 -10.44 -20.30 7.99
C GLU A 112 -11.21 -21.51 7.47
N LYS A 113 -11.94 -21.40 6.36
CA LYS A 113 -12.66 -22.53 5.74
C LYS A 113 -11.74 -23.58 5.11
N VAL A 114 -10.58 -23.14 4.61
CA VAL A 114 -9.60 -24.02 3.93
C VAL A 114 -8.71 -24.75 4.96
N ARG A 115 -8.78 -24.36 6.23
CA ARG A 115 -8.01 -24.96 7.33
C ARG A 115 -8.72 -26.16 7.95
#